data_AF-K1RIN3-F1
#
_entry.id   AF-K1RIN3-F1
#
_cell.length_a   1.000
_cell.length_b   1.000
_cell.length_c   1.000
_cell.angle_alpha   90.00
_cell.angle_beta   90.00
_cell.angle_gamma   90.00
#
_symmetry.space_group_name_H-M   'P 1'
#
loop_
_entity.id
_entity.type
_entity.pdbx_description
1 polymer ?
#
loop_
_entity_poly.entity_id
_entity_poly.type
_entity_poly.pdbx_seq_one_letter_code
_entity_poly.pdbx_strand_id
1 'polypeptide(L)'
;MDLAHMAPYEVRKLIRDKKITGQTSGMCLGYAQANLAILPKELAYDFLLFTQRNPKPCPILEVSDVGDPYLKKIAKDCNIATDIPKYRIYEKGVMTGEYDSVEQFWRDDLVAFLIGCSFSFESELLDSGITVRHIEEHKNVPMYLTNIDCEPAGVFSGKMVVSMRPLPRDQIVKAVNITS
;
A
#
# COMPACT_ATOMS: atom_id res chain seq x y z
N MET A 1 14.83 12.28 -13.62
CA MET A 1 14.49 12.82 -12.29
C MET A 1 14.85 11.74 -11.29
N ASP A 2 15.69 12.04 -10.32
CA ASP A 2 16.06 11.06 -9.29
C ASP A 2 14.93 10.94 -8.26
N LEU A 3 13.90 10.16 -8.59
CA LEU A 3 12.74 9.96 -7.73
C LEU A 3 13.07 9.14 -6.46
N ALA A 4 14.21 8.43 -6.47
CA ALA A 4 14.60 7.57 -5.36
C ALA A 4 14.94 8.38 -4.10
N HIS A 5 15.58 9.54 -4.26
CA HIS A 5 16.02 10.36 -3.13
C HIS A 5 15.17 11.62 -2.92
N MET A 6 14.03 11.76 -3.62
CA MET A 6 13.10 12.87 -3.40
C MET A 6 12.30 12.70 -2.11
N ALA A 7 11.93 13.82 -1.50
CA ALA A 7 11.09 13.78 -0.31
C ALA A 7 9.66 13.33 -0.68
N PRO A 8 8.96 12.54 0.17
CA PRO A 8 7.61 12.05 -0.13
C PRO A 8 6.61 13.15 -0.50
N TYR A 9 6.73 14.33 0.11
CA TYR A 9 5.89 15.49 -0.22
C TYR A 9 6.03 15.92 -1.69
N GLU A 10 7.25 15.94 -2.22
CA GLU A 10 7.52 16.37 -3.59
C GLU A 10 6.99 15.34 -4.60
N VAL A 11 7.18 14.05 -4.32
CA VAL A 11 6.65 12.97 -5.16
C VAL A 11 5.12 12.97 -5.15
N ARG A 12 4.46 13.14 -3.99
CA ARG A 12 3.00 13.30 -3.92
C ARG A 12 2.49 14.50 -4.72
N LYS A 13 3.24 15.61 -4.74
CA LYS A 13 2.90 16.75 -5.59
C LYS A 13 2.98 16.42 -7.09
N LEU A 14 3.99 15.66 -7.52
CA LEU A 14 4.09 15.20 -8.91
C LEU A 14 2.96 14.25 -9.28
N ILE A 15 2.53 13.40 -8.35
CA ILE A 15 1.37 12.51 -8.51
C ILE A 15 0.09 13.34 -8.65
N ARG A 16 -0.14 14.31 -7.76
CA ARG A 16 -1.27 15.24 -7.81
C ARG A 16 -1.35 16.01 -9.12
N ASP A 17 -0.19 16.41 -9.65
CA ASP A 17 -0.03 17.05 -10.97
C ASP A 17 -0.16 16.06 -12.15
N LYS A 18 -0.43 14.77 -11.90
CA LYS A 18 -0.53 13.68 -12.89
C LYS A 18 0.74 13.47 -13.72
N LYS A 19 1.90 13.86 -13.19
CA LYS A 19 3.21 13.61 -13.81
C LYS A 19 3.71 12.20 -13.49
N ILE A 20 3.18 11.57 -12.44
CA ILE A 20 3.43 10.18 -12.06
C ILE A 20 2.08 9.48 -11.95
N THR A 21 1.81 8.54 -12.85
CA THR A 21 0.56 7.75 -12.92
C THR A 21 0.82 6.23 -12.91
N GLY A 22 2.08 5.84 -12.71
CA GLY A 22 2.53 4.46 -12.68
C GLY A 22 2.83 3.96 -11.27
N GLN A 23 3.59 2.86 -11.19
CA GLN A 23 4.07 2.30 -9.93
C GLN A 23 5.04 3.23 -9.19
N THR A 24 5.14 3.08 -7.87
CA THR A 24 5.96 3.93 -6.98
C THR A 24 7.17 3.20 -6.37
N SER A 25 7.44 1.97 -6.75
CA SER A 25 8.58 1.19 -6.29
C SER A 25 9.90 1.91 -6.60
N GLY A 26 10.79 1.95 -5.61
CA GLY A 26 12.07 2.64 -5.71
C GLY A 26 12.00 4.17 -5.66
N MET A 27 10.83 4.76 -5.37
CA MET A 27 10.70 6.19 -5.07
C MET A 27 10.77 6.43 -3.56
N CYS A 28 11.36 7.54 -3.13
CA CYS A 28 11.46 7.93 -1.71
C CYS A 28 12.08 6.83 -0.82
N LEU A 29 13.27 6.34 -1.17
CA LEU A 29 14.01 5.34 -0.39
C LEU A 29 14.16 5.79 1.08
N GLY A 30 14.01 4.84 2.00
CA GLY A 30 14.00 5.09 3.45
C GLY A 30 12.65 5.58 4.01
N TYR A 31 11.63 5.78 3.19
CA TYR A 31 10.28 6.11 3.65
C TYR A 31 9.31 4.93 3.46
N ALA A 32 8.38 4.77 4.40
CA ALA A 32 7.33 3.77 4.28
C ALA A 32 6.36 4.12 3.14
N GLN A 33 5.98 3.10 2.36
CA GLN A 33 4.87 3.15 1.42
C GLN A 33 3.70 2.34 1.97
N ALA A 34 2.48 2.76 1.63
CA ALA A 34 1.25 2.15 2.12
C ALA A 34 0.35 1.71 0.95
N ASN A 35 -0.35 0.61 1.16
CA ASN A 35 -1.54 0.24 0.40
C ASN A 35 -2.75 1.03 0.93
N LEU A 36 -3.79 1.13 0.12
CA LEU A 36 -5.00 1.88 0.46
C LEU A 36 -6.25 1.01 0.27
N ALA A 37 -7.14 1.05 1.25
CA ALA A 37 -8.54 0.66 1.10
C ALA A 37 -9.44 1.80 1.57
N ILE A 38 -10.46 2.16 0.78
CA ILE A 38 -11.46 3.16 1.16
C ILE A 38 -12.83 2.48 1.14
N LEU A 39 -13.56 2.57 2.25
CA LEU A 39 -14.82 1.86 2.43
C LEU A 39 -15.86 2.79 3.06
N PRO A 40 -17.16 2.57 2.79
CA PRO A 40 -18.23 3.20 3.54
C PRO A 40 -18.11 2.91 5.05
N LYS A 41 -18.50 3.87 5.90
CA LYS A 41 -18.44 3.78 7.37
C LYS A 41 -19.13 2.53 7.91
N GLU A 42 -20.24 2.13 7.28
CA GLU A 42 -20.97 0.91 7.64
C GLU A 42 -20.13 -0.37 7.54
N LEU A 43 -19.13 -0.40 6.65
CA LEU A 43 -18.19 -1.52 6.50
C LEU A 43 -16.89 -1.33 7.28
N ALA A 44 -16.60 -0.09 7.71
CA ALA A 44 -15.32 0.27 8.31
C ALA A 44 -15.03 -0.51 9.61
N TYR A 45 -16.06 -0.78 10.42
CA TYR A 45 -15.89 -1.55 11.65
C TYR A 45 -15.46 -3.00 11.36
N ASP A 46 -16.18 -3.69 10.46
CA ASP A 46 -15.87 -5.06 10.08
C ASP A 46 -14.47 -5.16 9.47
N PHE A 47 -14.08 -4.17 8.65
CA PHE A 47 -12.75 -4.12 8.05
C PHE A 47 -11.67 -3.84 9.08
N LEU A 48 -11.90 -2.92 10.02
CA LEU A 48 -10.95 -2.66 11.11
C LEU A 48 -10.73 -3.92 11.95
N LEU A 49 -11.81 -4.64 12.30
CA LEU A 49 -11.72 -5.91 13.02
C LEU A 49 -10.99 -6.98 12.17
N PHE A 50 -11.24 -7.03 10.86
CA PHE A 50 -10.52 -7.91 9.95
C PHE A 50 -9.01 -7.63 9.97
N THR A 51 -8.60 -6.37 9.90
CA THR A 51 -7.17 -6.01 9.97
C THR A 51 -6.54 -6.31 11.33
N GLN A 52 -7.30 -6.12 12.42
CA GLN A 52 -6.84 -6.41 13.78
C GLN A 52 -6.63 -7.92 14.00
N ARG A 53 -7.50 -8.78 13.44
CA ARG A 53 -7.33 -10.24 13.48
C ARG A 53 -6.22 -10.73 12.55
N ASN A 54 -5.92 -9.98 11.51
CA ASN A 54 -4.93 -10.32 10.49
C ASN A 54 -3.79 -9.28 10.41
N PRO A 55 -3.05 -9.01 11.50
CA PRO A 55 -2.11 -7.89 11.55
C PRO A 55 -0.88 -8.09 10.65
N LYS A 56 -0.50 -9.34 10.34
CA LYS A 56 0.61 -9.64 9.43
C LYS A 56 0.30 -9.27 7.98
N PRO A 57 -0.82 -9.74 7.37
CA PRO A 57 -1.16 -9.32 6.01
C PRO A 57 -1.83 -7.94 5.93
N CYS A 58 -2.36 -7.40 7.03
CA CYS A 58 -3.05 -6.12 7.05
C CYS A 58 -2.57 -5.18 8.18
N PRO A 59 -1.27 -4.81 8.23
CA PRO A 59 -0.77 -3.92 9.27
C PRO A 59 -1.31 -2.50 9.07
N ILE A 60 -2.15 -1.99 9.97
CA ILE A 60 -2.67 -0.63 9.88
C ILE A 60 -1.60 0.39 10.28
N LEU A 61 -1.37 1.39 9.43
CA LEU A 61 -0.55 2.57 9.72
C LEU A 61 -1.41 3.75 10.19
N GLU A 62 -2.51 4.01 9.49
CA GLU A 62 -3.46 5.08 9.83
C GLU A 62 -4.85 4.72 9.33
N VAL A 63 -5.87 5.18 10.05
CA VAL A 63 -7.27 5.17 9.63
C VAL A 63 -7.73 6.62 9.62
N SER A 64 -8.33 7.08 8.52
CA SER A 64 -8.83 8.46 8.42
C SER A 64 -10.08 8.64 9.30
N ASP A 65 -10.38 9.89 9.63
CA ASP A 65 -11.72 10.22 10.11
C ASP A 65 -12.74 10.05 8.98
N VAL A 66 -14.00 9.84 9.35
CA VAL A 66 -15.09 9.64 8.39
C VAL A 66 -15.25 10.88 7.51
N GLY A 67 -15.24 10.69 6.20
CA GLY A 67 -15.40 11.73 5.19
C GLY A 67 -14.15 12.60 4.97
N ASP A 68 -13.13 12.49 5.81
CA ASP A 68 -11.92 13.33 5.72
C ASP A 68 -10.88 12.70 4.76
N PRO A 69 -10.57 13.34 3.62
CA PRO A 69 -9.58 12.83 2.69
C PRO A 69 -8.14 13.10 3.13
N TYR A 70 -7.91 13.87 4.21
CA TYR A 70 -6.57 14.22 4.65
C TYR A 70 -6.06 13.28 5.74
N LEU A 71 -4.81 12.84 5.57
CA LEU A 71 -4.08 12.15 6.63
C LEU A 71 -3.63 13.12 7.71
N LYS A 72 -3.63 12.65 8.96
CA LYS A 72 -3.33 13.46 10.15
C LYS A 72 -2.04 13.02 10.85
N LYS A 73 -1.61 11.76 10.69
CA LYS A 73 -0.47 11.19 11.45
C LYS A 73 0.75 10.91 10.58
N ILE A 74 0.60 10.09 9.54
CA ILE A 74 1.76 9.50 8.85
C ILE A 74 2.28 10.36 7.69
N ALA A 75 1.46 11.27 7.17
CA ALA A 75 1.85 12.15 6.08
C ALA A 75 1.11 13.50 6.15
N LYS A 76 1.85 14.56 6.50
CA LYS A 76 1.33 15.93 6.49
C LYS A 76 0.94 16.36 5.06
N ASP A 77 -0.17 17.09 4.95
CA ASP A 77 -0.69 17.68 3.71
C ASP A 77 -0.94 16.64 2.59
N CYS A 78 -1.20 15.39 2.98
CA CYS A 78 -1.50 14.30 2.07
C CYS A 78 -3.02 14.21 1.86
N ASN A 79 -3.47 14.49 0.64
CA ASN A 79 -4.85 14.28 0.21
C ASN A 79 -4.96 12.91 -0.45
N ILE A 80 -5.60 11.96 0.24
CA ILE A 80 -5.76 10.56 -0.20
C ILE A 80 -6.50 10.47 -1.54
N ALA A 81 -7.33 11.45 -1.89
CA ALA A 81 -8.10 11.42 -3.14
C ALA A 81 -7.27 11.76 -4.38
N THR A 82 -6.10 12.39 -4.22
CA THR A 82 -5.28 12.89 -5.34
C THR A 82 -3.81 12.48 -5.30
N ASP A 83 -3.29 12.07 -4.15
CA ASP A 83 -1.84 11.93 -3.95
C ASP A 83 -1.32 10.49 -4.15
N ILE A 84 -2.17 9.60 -4.66
CA ILE A 84 -1.83 8.24 -5.08
C ILE A 84 -1.98 8.14 -6.60
N PRO A 85 -1.01 7.54 -7.32
CA PRO A 85 -0.94 7.64 -8.78
C PRO A 85 -2.03 6.90 -9.53
N LYS A 86 -2.62 5.88 -8.90
CA LYS A 86 -3.70 5.10 -9.49
C LYS A 86 -4.62 4.52 -8.41
N TYR A 87 -5.92 4.62 -8.66
CA TYR A 87 -6.98 4.03 -7.85
C TYR A 87 -7.74 3.00 -8.67
N ARG A 88 -8.27 1.99 -7.98
CA ARG A 88 -9.21 1.01 -8.52
C ARG A 88 -10.52 1.12 -7.77
N ILE A 89 -11.62 1.30 -8.50
CA ILE A 89 -12.96 1.32 -7.91
C ILE A 89 -13.59 -0.05 -8.09
N TYR A 90 -14.17 -0.56 -7.02
CA TYR A 90 -14.88 -1.83 -6.99
C TYR A 90 -16.34 -1.61 -6.59
N GLU A 91 -17.25 -2.15 -7.38
CA GLU A 91 -18.68 -2.16 -7.09
C GLU A 91 -19.17 -3.61 -7.04
N LYS A 92 -19.76 -4.00 -5.90
CA LYS A 92 -20.24 -5.39 -5.69
C LYS A 92 -19.17 -6.45 -6.00
N GLY A 93 -17.91 -6.15 -5.68
CA GLY A 93 -16.77 -7.05 -5.91
C GLY A 93 -16.19 -7.03 -7.33
N VAL A 94 -16.71 -6.20 -8.24
CA VAL A 94 -16.22 -6.09 -9.63
C VAL A 94 -15.47 -4.78 -9.80
N MET A 95 -14.26 -4.81 -10.39
CA MET A 95 -13.50 -3.61 -10.71
C MET A 95 -14.16 -2.87 -11.89
N THR A 96 -14.66 -1.66 -11.64
CA THR A 96 -15.42 -0.87 -12.62
C THR A 96 -14.58 0.19 -13.33
N GLY A 97 -13.39 0.50 -12.82
CA GLY A 97 -12.47 1.41 -13.48
C GLY A 97 -11.20 1.71 -12.71
N GLU A 98 -10.26 2.33 -13.43
CA GLU A 98 -8.99 2.85 -12.92
C GLU A 98 -8.92 4.36 -13.15
N TYR A 99 -8.49 5.10 -12.13
CA TYR A 99 -8.47 6.57 -12.14
C TYR A 99 -7.17 7.11 -11.56
N ASP A 100 -6.76 8.31 -11.98
CA ASP A 100 -5.59 9.02 -11.40
C ASP A 100 -5.99 9.95 -10.24
N SER A 101 -7.29 10.11 -9.98
CA SER A 101 -7.88 10.82 -8.83
C SER A 101 -9.26 10.22 -8.54
N VAL A 102 -9.65 10.21 -7.26
CA VAL A 102 -10.99 9.78 -6.81
C VAL A 102 -11.80 10.88 -6.13
N GLU A 103 -11.40 12.15 -6.28
CA GLU A 103 -12.13 13.29 -5.69
C GLU A 103 -13.62 13.29 -6.05
N GLN A 104 -13.96 12.98 -7.31
CA GLN A 104 -15.35 12.93 -7.78
C GLN A 104 -16.18 11.77 -7.17
N PHE A 105 -15.51 10.78 -6.59
CA PHE A 105 -16.15 9.63 -5.93
C PHE A 105 -16.14 9.75 -4.41
N TRP A 106 -15.47 10.78 -3.87
CA TRP A 106 -15.35 10.95 -2.44
C TRP A 106 -16.70 11.31 -1.82
N ARG A 107 -17.02 10.68 -0.69
CA ARG A 107 -18.29 10.88 0.03
C ARG A 107 -18.03 11.11 1.50
N ASP A 108 -18.97 11.77 2.16
CA ASP A 108 -18.88 12.12 3.58
C ASP A 108 -18.93 10.92 4.54
N ASP A 109 -19.24 9.73 4.02
CA ASP A 109 -19.31 8.48 4.79
C ASP A 109 -18.11 7.56 4.59
N LEU A 110 -17.09 7.95 3.80
CA LEU A 110 -15.94 7.10 3.52
C LEU A 110 -14.92 7.10 4.65
N VAL A 111 -14.27 5.95 4.86
CA VAL A 111 -13.15 5.77 5.77
C VAL A 111 -11.99 5.15 5.00
N ALA A 112 -10.82 5.78 5.06
CA ALA A 112 -9.61 5.30 4.42
C ALA A 112 -8.72 4.54 5.42
N PHE A 113 -8.19 3.40 4.99
CA PHE A 113 -7.28 2.55 5.73
C PHE A 113 -5.95 2.50 5.00
N LEU A 114 -4.91 3.01 5.63
CA LEU A 114 -3.55 3.01 5.12
C LEU A 114 -2.87 1.78 5.72
N ILE A 115 -2.61 0.80 4.86
CA ILE A 115 -2.11 -0.51 5.26
C ILE A 115 -0.63 -0.56 4.88
N GLY A 116 0.23 -0.86 5.85
CA GLY A 116 1.66 -0.96 5.65
C GLY A 116 2.01 -1.93 4.52
N CYS A 117 2.96 -1.52 3.71
CA CYS A 117 3.48 -2.36 2.64
C CYS A 117 4.84 -2.95 3.03
N SER A 118 5.12 -4.15 2.51
CA SER A 118 6.44 -4.79 2.52
C SER A 118 7.57 -3.95 1.89
N PHE A 119 7.27 -2.80 1.30
CA PHE A 119 8.27 -1.94 0.67
C PHE A 119 9.19 -1.23 1.68
N SER A 120 8.82 -1.18 2.97
CA SER A 120 9.69 -0.58 3.98
C SER A 120 11.03 -1.30 4.03
N PHE A 121 11.05 -2.64 4.09
CA PHE A 121 12.29 -3.43 4.23
C PHE A 121 13.11 -3.58 2.94
N GLU A 122 12.65 -3.08 1.79
CA GLU A 122 13.41 -3.18 0.54
C GLU A 122 14.67 -2.31 0.56
N SER A 123 14.61 -1.17 1.26
CA SER A 123 15.78 -0.31 1.45
C SER A 123 16.85 -1.04 2.27
N GLU A 124 16.45 -1.68 3.38
CA GLU A 124 17.35 -2.42 4.27
C GLU A 124 17.93 -3.67 3.60
N LEU A 125 17.18 -4.32 2.71
CA LEU A 125 17.69 -5.40 1.88
C LEU A 125 18.78 -4.88 0.92
N LEU A 126 18.52 -3.78 0.22
CA LEU A 126 19.47 -3.17 -0.72
C LEU A 126 20.73 -2.68 0.00
N ASP A 127 20.59 -2.00 1.14
CA ASP A 127 21.70 -1.54 1.99
C ASP A 127 22.55 -2.71 2.52
N SER A 128 21.92 -3.87 2.68
CA SER A 128 22.57 -5.12 3.05
C SER A 128 23.17 -5.89 1.87
N GLY A 129 23.15 -5.33 0.66
CA GLY A 129 23.67 -5.96 -0.56
C GLY A 129 22.81 -7.12 -1.07
N ILE A 130 21.54 -7.20 -0.65
CA ILE A 130 20.57 -8.18 -1.16
C ILE A 130 19.79 -7.52 -2.29
N THR A 131 19.95 -8.05 -3.50
CA THR A 131 19.28 -7.52 -4.69
C THR A 131 17.78 -7.78 -4.66
N VAL A 132 16.99 -6.80 -5.09
CA VAL A 132 15.53 -6.89 -5.21
C VAL A 132 15.15 -6.90 -6.68
N ARG A 133 14.85 -8.08 -7.23
CA ARG A 133 14.71 -8.32 -8.68
C ARG A 133 13.71 -7.40 -9.37
N HIS A 134 12.54 -7.13 -8.76
CA HIS A 134 11.54 -6.27 -9.40
C HIS A 134 11.96 -4.81 -9.47
N ILE A 135 12.80 -4.35 -8.54
CA ILE A 135 13.41 -3.00 -8.60
C ILE A 135 14.40 -2.94 -9.76
N GLU A 136 15.28 -3.95 -9.90
CA GLU A 136 16.25 -4.03 -11.01
C GLU A 136 15.58 -4.06 -12.38
N GLU A 137 14.43 -4.72 -12.49
CA GLU A 137 13.67 -4.82 -13.74
C GLU A 137 12.68 -3.67 -13.97
N HIS A 138 12.57 -2.73 -13.02
CA HIS A 138 11.55 -1.66 -13.04
C HIS A 138 10.12 -2.20 -13.19
N LYS A 139 9.82 -3.30 -12.49
CA LYS A 139 8.52 -3.98 -12.48
C LYS A 139 7.90 -3.96 -11.09
N ASN A 140 6.60 -4.26 -11.04
CA ASN A 140 5.91 -4.51 -9.78
C ASN A 140 6.34 -5.85 -9.19
N VAL A 141 6.41 -5.90 -7.85
CA VAL A 141 6.64 -7.15 -7.13
C VAL A 141 5.54 -8.18 -7.50
N PRO A 142 5.90 -9.44 -7.81
CA PRO A 142 4.91 -10.46 -8.09
C PRO A 142 4.14 -10.80 -6.81
N MET A 143 2.81 -10.80 -6.91
CA MET A 143 1.89 -11.11 -5.82
C MET A 143 1.03 -12.33 -6.18
N TYR A 144 0.78 -13.19 -5.20
CA TYR A 144 0.06 -14.46 -5.39
C TYR A 144 -1.04 -14.60 -4.35
N LEU A 145 -2.22 -15.04 -4.80
CA LEU A 145 -3.28 -15.50 -3.94
C LEU A 145 -2.92 -16.89 -3.42
N THR A 146 -2.79 -17.03 -2.11
CA THR A 146 -2.46 -18.33 -1.49
C THR A 146 -3.71 -19.16 -1.23
N ASN A 147 -3.52 -20.36 -0.69
CA ASN A 147 -4.59 -21.18 -0.10
C ASN A 147 -4.78 -20.93 1.41
N ILE A 148 -4.03 -20.01 2.01
CA ILE A 148 -4.08 -19.70 3.45
C ILE A 148 -5.21 -18.70 3.71
N ASP A 149 -6.15 -19.06 4.57
CA ASP A 149 -7.27 -18.19 4.91
C ASP A 149 -6.86 -17.14 5.95
N CYS A 150 -7.36 -15.91 5.78
CA CYS A 150 -7.38 -14.90 6.83
C CYS A 150 -8.50 -15.22 7.82
N GLU A 151 -8.32 -14.81 9.08
CA GLU A 151 -9.39 -14.92 10.08
C GLU A 151 -10.53 -13.95 9.72
N PRO A 152 -11.77 -14.44 9.52
CA PRO A 152 -12.87 -13.60 9.05
C PRO A 152 -13.32 -12.59 10.12
N ALA A 153 -13.95 -11.50 9.70
CA ALA A 153 -14.57 -10.51 10.58
C ALA A 153 -15.77 -9.85 9.88
N GLY A 154 -16.97 -10.02 10.46
CA GLY A 154 -18.20 -9.51 9.88
C GLY A 154 -18.40 -10.00 8.45
N VAL A 155 -18.57 -9.07 7.51
CA VAL A 155 -18.71 -9.39 6.08
C VAL A 155 -17.39 -9.74 5.38
N PHE A 156 -16.23 -9.51 6.01
CA PHE A 156 -14.93 -9.74 5.39
C PHE A 156 -14.38 -11.14 5.67
N SER A 157 -14.03 -11.83 4.60
CA SER A 157 -13.29 -13.09 4.60
C SER A 157 -12.51 -13.19 3.29
N GLY A 158 -11.41 -13.95 3.28
CA GLY A 158 -10.59 -14.08 2.09
C GLY A 158 -9.29 -14.82 2.34
N LYS A 159 -8.54 -15.05 1.27
CA LYS A 159 -7.23 -15.69 1.32
C LYS A 159 -6.12 -14.66 1.37
N MET A 160 -5.05 -15.01 2.06
CA MET A 160 -3.85 -14.17 2.18
C MET A 160 -3.19 -14.02 0.80
N VAL A 161 -2.84 -12.79 0.45
CA VAL A 161 -1.99 -12.47 -0.69
C VAL A 161 -0.56 -12.30 -0.20
N VAL A 162 0.39 -12.92 -0.89
CA VAL A 162 1.83 -12.82 -0.57
C VAL A 162 2.60 -12.19 -1.72
N SER A 163 3.68 -11.48 -1.42
CA SER A 163 4.66 -11.03 -2.40
C SER A 163 5.86 -11.98 -2.43
N MET A 164 6.42 -12.23 -3.62
CA MET A 164 7.57 -13.12 -3.78
C MET A 164 8.80 -12.34 -4.24
N ARG A 165 9.95 -12.61 -3.61
CA ARG A 165 11.24 -12.06 -4.00
C ARG A 165 12.23 -13.21 -4.22
N PRO A 166 12.78 -13.38 -5.43
CA PRO A 166 13.76 -14.44 -5.68
C PRO A 166 15.09 -14.05 -5.03
N LEU A 167 15.66 -14.97 -4.23
CA LEU A 167 16.91 -14.76 -3.52
C LEU A 167 17.87 -15.93 -3.74
N PRO A 168 19.18 -15.67 -3.89
CA PRO A 168 20.21 -16.69 -3.78
C PRO A 168 20.13 -17.42 -2.45
N ARG A 169 20.41 -18.73 -2.44
CA ARG A 169 20.24 -19.60 -1.27
C ARG A 169 21.03 -19.12 -0.04
N ASP A 170 22.23 -18.62 -0.28
CA ASP A 170 23.15 -18.09 0.73
C ASP A 170 22.70 -16.75 1.33
N GLN A 171 21.77 -16.04 0.68
CA GLN A 171 21.22 -14.77 1.17
C GLN A 171 19.92 -14.93 1.96
N ILE A 172 19.28 -16.12 1.95
CA ILE A 172 17.97 -16.35 2.58
C ILE A 172 17.97 -16.00 4.07
N VAL A 173 18.93 -16.53 4.83
CA VAL A 173 18.98 -16.30 6.29
C VAL A 173 19.15 -14.82 6.62
N LYS A 174 20.00 -14.12 5.83
CA LYS A 174 20.22 -12.68 5.99
C LYS A 174 18.94 -11.90 5.71
N ALA A 175 18.24 -12.22 4.61
CA ALA A 175 16.98 -11.59 4.26
C ALA A 175 15.91 -11.80 5.33
N VAL A 176 15.77 -13.01 5.88
CA VAL A 176 14.81 -13.30 6.96
C VAL A 176 15.11 -12.43 8.18
N ASN A 177 16.37 -12.34 8.60
CA ASN A 177 16.76 -11.54 9.76
C ASN A 177 16.51 -10.03 9.57
N ILE A 178 16.65 -9.52 8.35
CA ILE A 178 16.37 -8.12 8.01
C ILE A 178 14.87 -7.83 8.00
N THR A 179 14.05 -8.81 7.61
CA THR A 179 12.61 -8.61 7.30
C THR A 179 11.67 -9.06 8.41
N SER A 180 12.20 -9.59 9.53
CA SER A 180 11.42 -10.14 10.65
C SER A 180 11.15 -9.11 11.75
#